data_AF-A0A9C9JZL2-F1
#
_entry.id   AF-A0A9C9JZL2-F1
#
_cell.length_a   1.000
_cell.length_b   1.000
_cell.length_c   1.000
_cell.angle_alpha   90.00
_cell.angle_beta   90.00
_cell.angle_gamma   90.00
#
_symmetry.space_group_name_H-M   'P 1'
#
loop_
_entity.id
_entity.type
_entity.pdbx_description
1 polymer ?
#
loop_
_entity_poly.entity_id
_entity_poly.type
_entity_poly.pdbx_seq_one_letter_code
_entity_poly.pdbx_strand_id
1 'polypeptide(L)'
;MNYVTINGFGRYRVRKGKILLDLLIEKSVPITASCGGRGRCGLCRVKIIGKIKPPDIIESSLIPQKLLEQGYRLACRHKIEQNITVTAPMKKRKKSIMSTPSGLALDIGTTVIKGAALNFETERIKKTKIFNLQNNMGGDIITRISEAINGKYTRLRRLLQKSIEELKRELGVKNPLFTTVVGNPVMLSFYLNKSVKGLARFPFESAIDKGVFLKNPARFVFPVIGGFVGGDTIAGILASGVYKKKKTSLYIDLGTNGEVVLISNRKITATSTAAGPAFEGVGLSCGCLAVPGAIERIKFRNGEFIVQTIKNQPPIGLCASGLIDLLSLLLTRKALQTNGRLPKTIRLKGLTITQADIRKLQLAVAAVHTGIQSLLSEFSIEAGELEEAVITGEFGTKVNITALQRIGLLPTGIKKVRFEKDLPLKGAISALKDDGVLAQAEEIRRMSTHIDLATLPNFQKVFVNALKLEPWN
;
A
#
# COMPACT_ATOMS: atom_id res chain seq x y z
N MET A 1 -9.43 16.93 -37.17
CA MET A 1 -8.78 16.94 -35.83
C MET A 1 -9.87 17.01 -34.77
N ASN A 2 -9.68 16.36 -33.61
CA ASN A 2 -10.70 16.29 -32.55
C ASN A 2 -10.24 17.02 -31.29
N TYR A 3 -11.19 17.42 -30.45
CA TYR A 3 -10.95 18.00 -29.13
C TYR A 3 -11.44 17.04 -28.04
N VAL A 4 -10.57 16.78 -27.06
CA VAL A 4 -10.95 16.07 -25.84
C VAL A 4 -10.93 17.06 -24.68
N THR A 5 -12.08 17.26 -24.05
CA THR A 5 -12.18 18.03 -22.81
C THR A 5 -12.06 17.07 -21.64
N ILE A 6 -11.07 17.25 -20.77
CA ILE A 6 -10.86 16.40 -19.60
C ILE A 6 -11.22 17.23 -18.36
N ASN A 7 -12.29 16.83 -17.67
CA ASN A 7 -12.82 17.55 -16.53
C ASN A 7 -11.76 17.70 -15.43
N GLY A 8 -11.41 18.95 -15.09
CA GLY A 8 -10.36 19.28 -14.11
C GLY A 8 -8.92 19.34 -14.65
N PHE A 9 -8.69 18.98 -15.91
CA PHE A 9 -7.36 18.92 -16.52
C PHE A 9 -7.18 19.82 -17.74
N GLY A 10 -8.24 20.15 -18.48
CA GLY A 10 -8.20 21.09 -19.61
C GLY A 10 -8.73 20.51 -20.91
N ARG A 11 -8.62 21.27 -22.00
CA ARG A 11 -9.09 20.89 -23.34
C ARG A 11 -7.90 20.70 -24.28
N TYR A 12 -7.86 19.56 -24.97
CA TYR A 12 -6.70 19.13 -25.75
C TYR A 12 -7.07 18.82 -27.19
N ARG A 13 -6.26 19.33 -28.14
CA ARG A 13 -6.37 19.00 -29.56
C ARG A 13 -5.63 17.69 -29.83
N VAL A 14 -6.30 16.74 -30.49
CA VAL A 14 -5.76 15.39 -30.73
C VAL A 14 -6.04 14.91 -32.15
N ARG A 15 -5.15 14.04 -32.65
CA ARG A 15 -5.33 13.34 -33.93
C ARG A 15 -6.46 12.30 -33.80
N LYS A 16 -7.24 12.13 -34.87
CA LYS A 16 -8.28 11.11 -34.97
C LYS A 16 -7.66 9.72 -34.80
N GLY A 17 -8.35 8.81 -34.12
CA GLY A 17 -7.91 7.44 -33.90
C GLY A 17 -6.92 7.24 -32.75
N LYS A 18 -6.45 8.32 -32.09
CA LYS A 18 -5.59 8.23 -30.90
C LYS A 18 -6.31 7.49 -29.77
N ILE A 19 -5.61 6.59 -29.08
CA ILE A 19 -6.14 5.87 -27.92
C ILE A 19 -6.27 6.83 -26.74
N LEU A 20 -7.42 6.79 -26.07
CA LEU A 20 -7.72 7.69 -24.97
C LEU A 20 -6.73 7.52 -23.80
N LEU A 21 -6.35 6.30 -23.45
CA LEU A 21 -5.37 6.04 -22.39
C LEU A 21 -4.04 6.77 -22.64
N ASP A 22 -3.53 6.75 -23.87
CA ASP A 22 -2.26 7.42 -24.21
C ASP A 22 -2.35 8.93 -24.01
N LEU A 23 -3.50 9.52 -24.37
CA LEU A 23 -3.76 10.93 -24.10
C LEU A 23 -3.79 11.22 -22.60
N LEU A 24 -4.47 10.39 -21.81
CA LEU A 24 -4.54 10.57 -20.35
C LEU A 24 -3.15 10.50 -19.72
N ILE A 25 -2.33 9.54 -20.14
CA ILE A 25 -0.93 9.39 -19.68
C ILE A 25 -0.09 10.61 -20.09
N GLU A 26 -0.18 11.03 -21.35
CA GLU A 26 0.57 12.19 -21.86
C GLU A 26 0.22 13.46 -21.08
N LYS A 27 -1.07 13.68 -20.77
CA LYS A 27 -1.54 14.85 -20.03
C LYS A 27 -1.50 14.67 -18.51
N SER A 28 -0.85 13.62 -18.03
CA SER A 28 -0.68 13.33 -16.60
C SER A 28 -2.01 13.33 -15.84
N VAL A 29 -3.05 12.79 -16.47
CA VAL A 29 -4.36 12.56 -15.86
C VAL A 29 -4.28 11.22 -15.10
N PRO A 30 -4.51 11.20 -13.78
CA PRO A 30 -4.46 9.96 -13.00
C PRO A 30 -5.45 8.92 -13.54
N ILE A 31 -4.94 7.75 -13.92
CA ILE A 31 -5.72 6.64 -14.42
C ILE A 31 -5.01 5.32 -14.09
N THR A 32 -5.76 4.31 -13.67
CA THR A 32 -5.19 3.01 -13.29
C THR A 32 -5.16 2.09 -14.51
N ALA A 33 -4.01 1.55 -14.90
CA ALA A 33 -3.89 0.68 -16.08
C ALA A 33 -2.91 -0.47 -15.84
N SER A 34 -3.19 -1.35 -14.87
CA SER A 34 -2.28 -2.44 -14.45
C SER A 34 -1.86 -3.40 -15.56
N CYS A 35 -2.65 -3.55 -16.63
CA CYS A 35 -2.29 -4.38 -17.80
C CYS A 35 -1.51 -3.63 -18.88
N GLY A 36 -1.12 -2.37 -18.65
CA GLY A 36 -0.40 -1.55 -19.63
C GLY A 36 -1.19 -1.26 -20.90
N GLY A 37 -2.53 -1.22 -20.82
CA GLY A 37 -3.39 -0.91 -21.96
C GLY A 37 -3.83 -2.11 -22.81
N ARG A 38 -3.53 -3.35 -22.40
CA ARG A 38 -3.89 -4.59 -23.15
C ARG A 38 -5.38 -4.98 -23.08
N GLY A 39 -6.21 -4.22 -22.38
CA GLY A 39 -7.65 -4.48 -22.25
C GLY A 39 -8.02 -5.68 -21.38
N ARG A 40 -7.18 -6.11 -20.43
CA ARG A 40 -7.43 -7.35 -19.64
C ARG A 40 -7.83 -7.13 -18.18
N CYS A 41 -7.60 -5.94 -17.62
CA CYS A 41 -7.77 -5.72 -16.17
C CYS A 41 -9.00 -4.87 -15.78
N GLY A 42 -9.62 -4.17 -16.73
CA GLY A 42 -10.79 -3.33 -16.45
C GLY A 42 -10.54 -2.03 -15.67
N LEU A 43 -9.30 -1.77 -15.22
CA LEU A 43 -8.99 -0.67 -14.29
C LEU A 43 -8.92 0.72 -14.94
N CYS A 44 -8.70 0.82 -16.26
CA CYS A 44 -8.58 2.11 -16.96
C CYS A 44 -9.96 2.70 -17.32
N ARG A 45 -10.93 2.51 -16.43
CA ARG A 45 -12.32 2.88 -16.65
C ARG A 45 -12.50 4.39 -16.50
N VAL A 46 -13.11 5.00 -17.50
CA VAL A 46 -13.42 6.44 -17.52
C VAL A 46 -14.85 6.64 -17.99
N LYS A 47 -15.50 7.70 -17.50
CA LYS A 47 -16.81 8.11 -18.01
C LYS A 47 -16.61 9.06 -19.18
N ILE A 48 -17.14 8.69 -20.34
CA ILE A 48 -17.11 9.50 -21.55
C ILE A 48 -18.49 10.15 -21.71
N ILE A 49 -18.51 11.42 -22.14
CA ILE A 49 -19.70 12.21 -22.43
C ILE A 49 -19.57 12.67 -23.87
N GLY A 50 -20.54 12.31 -24.70
CA GLY A 50 -20.54 12.49 -26.16
C GLY A 50 -21.08 11.25 -26.87
N LYS A 51 -20.91 11.15 -28.19
CA LYS A 51 -21.28 9.95 -28.95
C LYS A 51 -20.21 8.88 -28.70
N ILE A 52 -20.61 7.75 -28.12
CA ILE A 52 -19.73 6.64 -27.73
C ILE A 52 -20.13 5.41 -28.55
N LYS A 53 -19.13 4.64 -29.01
CA LYS A 53 -19.42 3.33 -29.63
C LYS A 53 -20.02 2.34 -28.60
N PRO A 54 -20.81 1.37 -29.06
CA PRO A 54 -21.21 0.23 -28.23
C PRO A 54 -19.98 -0.45 -27.61
N PRO A 55 -20.10 -0.98 -26.39
CA PRO A 55 -19.00 -1.71 -25.76
C PRO A 55 -18.66 -2.98 -26.55
N ASP A 56 -17.38 -3.31 -26.64
CA ASP A 56 -16.96 -4.59 -27.21
C ASP A 56 -17.10 -5.75 -26.19
N ILE A 57 -16.91 -6.99 -26.66
CA ILE A 57 -17.04 -8.21 -25.82
C ILE A 57 -16.18 -8.13 -24.55
N ILE A 58 -14.99 -7.54 -24.67
CA ILE A 58 -14.05 -7.41 -23.56
C ILE A 58 -14.56 -6.37 -22.57
N GLU A 59 -15.03 -5.21 -23.04
CA GLU A 59 -15.65 -4.20 -22.19
C GLU A 59 -16.89 -4.74 -21.47
N SER A 60 -17.74 -5.49 -22.16
CA SER A 60 -18.93 -6.16 -21.59
C SER A 60 -18.58 -7.21 -20.53
N SER A 61 -17.41 -7.86 -20.65
CA SER A 61 -16.93 -8.82 -19.64
C SER A 61 -16.28 -8.18 -18.41
N LEU A 62 -15.73 -6.96 -18.55
CA LEU A 62 -14.91 -6.30 -17.52
C LEU A 62 -15.59 -5.08 -16.87
N ILE A 63 -16.69 -4.59 -17.44
CA ILE A 63 -17.45 -3.45 -16.93
C ILE A 63 -18.89 -3.92 -16.69
N PRO A 64 -19.44 -3.76 -15.46
CA PRO A 64 -20.84 -4.02 -15.20
C PRO A 64 -21.77 -3.27 -16.16
N GLN A 65 -22.81 -3.93 -16.66
CA GLN A 65 -23.77 -3.41 -17.64
C GLN A 65 -24.32 -2.02 -17.28
N LYS A 66 -24.72 -1.82 -16.02
CA LYS A 66 -25.22 -0.54 -15.50
C LYS A 66 -24.22 0.63 -15.66
N LEU A 67 -22.91 0.35 -15.65
CA LEU A 67 -21.88 1.37 -15.88
C LEU A 67 -21.67 1.62 -17.38
N LEU A 68 -21.81 0.59 -18.23
CA LEU A 68 -21.74 0.75 -19.68
C LEU A 68 -22.85 1.68 -20.19
N GLU A 69 -24.06 1.54 -19.65
CA GLU A 69 -25.22 2.41 -19.89
C GLU A 69 -24.98 3.86 -19.44
N GLN A 70 -24.20 4.06 -18.39
CA GLN A 70 -23.80 5.38 -17.89
C GLN A 70 -22.63 6.02 -18.67
N GLY A 71 -22.17 5.39 -19.77
CA GLY A 71 -21.10 5.90 -20.61
C GLY A 71 -19.68 5.58 -20.11
N TYR A 72 -19.53 4.61 -19.20
CA TYR A 72 -18.19 4.13 -18.82
C TYR A 72 -17.60 3.23 -19.90
N ARG A 73 -16.33 3.45 -20.23
CA ARG A 73 -15.55 2.67 -21.20
C ARG A 73 -14.13 2.46 -20.70
N LEU A 74 -13.40 1.53 -21.31
CA LEU A 74 -11.97 1.35 -21.05
C LEU A 74 -11.17 2.35 -21.89
N ALA A 75 -10.45 3.27 -21.23
CA ALA A 75 -9.62 4.26 -21.90
C ALA A 75 -8.59 3.63 -22.87
N CYS A 76 -8.09 2.43 -22.58
CA CYS A 76 -7.12 1.74 -23.45
C CYS A 76 -7.72 1.16 -24.72
N ARG A 77 -9.05 1.00 -24.77
CA ARG A 77 -9.78 0.45 -25.93
C ARG A 77 -10.56 1.52 -26.68
N HIS A 78 -10.68 2.71 -26.12
CA HIS A 78 -11.42 3.80 -26.73
C HIS A 78 -10.55 4.63 -27.68
N LYS A 79 -10.85 4.55 -28.98
CA LYS A 79 -10.26 5.42 -30.02
C LYS A 79 -11.02 6.74 -30.10
N ILE A 80 -10.30 7.85 -30.12
CA ILE A 80 -10.88 9.20 -30.20
C ILE A 80 -11.25 9.53 -31.65
N GLU A 81 -12.50 9.29 -32.00
CA GLU A 81 -13.03 9.53 -33.36
C GLU A 81 -13.65 10.92 -33.54
N GLN A 82 -14.08 11.54 -32.44
CA GLN A 82 -14.78 12.83 -32.43
C GLN A 82 -14.50 13.61 -31.15
N ASN A 83 -15.12 14.79 -31.04
CA ASN A 83 -15.07 15.58 -29.82
C ASN A 83 -15.79 14.84 -28.68
N ILE A 84 -15.10 14.70 -27.54
CA ILE A 84 -15.63 14.01 -26.35
C ILE A 84 -15.21 14.76 -25.09
N THR A 85 -16.01 14.61 -24.03
CA THR A 85 -15.66 15.03 -22.69
C THR A 85 -15.41 13.82 -21.81
N VAL A 86 -14.33 13.83 -21.04
CA VAL A 86 -13.91 12.71 -20.19
C VAL A 86 -13.92 13.15 -18.74
N THR A 87 -14.65 12.40 -17.92
CA THR A 87 -14.61 12.54 -16.46
C THR A 87 -13.69 11.46 -15.90
N ALA A 88 -12.48 11.88 -15.50
CA ALA A 88 -11.56 11.03 -14.75
C ALA A 88 -12.01 10.94 -13.27
N PRO A 89 -11.78 9.81 -12.60
CA PRO A 89 -12.06 9.69 -11.18
C PRO A 89 -11.02 10.50 -10.38
N MET A 90 -11.26 11.81 -10.17
CA MET A 90 -10.86 12.63 -9.00
C MET A 90 -11.08 14.13 -9.27
N LYS A 91 -11.77 14.83 -8.36
CA LYS A 91 -11.97 16.29 -8.38
C LYS A 91 -10.72 17.02 -7.85
N LYS A 92 -10.18 18.00 -8.57
CA LYS A 92 -9.24 19.01 -8.01
C LYS A 92 -9.96 19.86 -6.95
N ARG A 93 -9.35 20.05 -5.78
CA ARG A 93 -9.73 21.11 -4.82
C ARG A 93 -8.87 22.37 -5.06
N LYS A 94 -9.47 23.56 -4.88
CA LYS A 94 -8.77 24.86 -4.98
C LYS A 94 -7.59 24.91 -3.99
N LYS A 95 -6.45 25.41 -4.48
CA LYS A 95 -5.17 25.46 -3.77
C LYS A 95 -5.05 26.72 -2.94
N SER A 96 -4.68 26.60 -1.66
CA SER A 96 -3.93 27.63 -0.96
C SER A 96 -2.44 27.28 -1.08
N ILE A 97 -1.63 28.25 -1.50
CA ILE A 97 -0.17 28.16 -1.50
C ILE A 97 0.26 28.47 -0.07
N MET A 98 1.00 27.56 0.58
CA MET A 98 1.67 27.87 1.84
C MET A 98 2.98 28.59 1.48
N SER A 99 3.01 29.90 1.68
CA SER A 99 4.11 30.79 1.32
C SER A 99 5.11 31.00 2.47
N THR A 100 5.69 29.93 3.00
CA THR A 100 6.65 29.99 4.13
C THR A 100 7.57 28.76 4.15
N PRO A 101 8.77 28.84 4.75
CA PRO A 101 9.74 27.75 4.75
C PRO A 101 9.12 26.49 5.33
N SER A 102 9.06 25.43 4.51
CA SER A 102 8.37 24.20 4.84
C SER A 102 9.33 23.01 4.85
N GLY A 103 9.19 22.15 5.86
CA GLY A 103 9.76 20.82 5.87
C GLY A 103 8.89 19.87 5.05
N LEU A 104 9.50 18.88 4.42
CA LEU A 104 8.80 17.84 3.65
C LEU A 104 9.14 16.46 4.21
N ALA A 105 8.14 15.75 4.72
CA ALA A 105 8.29 14.35 5.10
C ALA A 105 7.75 13.48 3.96
N LEU A 106 8.53 12.49 3.54
CA LEU A 106 8.19 11.54 2.47
C LEU A 106 8.24 10.11 3.01
N ASP A 107 7.14 9.39 2.83
CA ASP A 107 7.04 7.94 2.98
C ASP A 107 6.85 7.33 1.58
N ILE A 108 7.93 6.80 1.03
CA ILE A 108 7.98 6.28 -0.34
C ILE A 108 7.60 4.80 -0.32
N GLY A 109 6.29 4.54 -0.34
CA GLY A 109 5.75 3.20 -0.47
C GLY A 109 5.78 2.67 -1.91
N THR A 110 5.69 1.34 -2.03
CA THR A 110 5.66 0.63 -3.31
C THR A 110 4.41 1.02 -4.11
N THR A 111 3.22 0.99 -3.49
CA THR A 111 1.94 1.31 -4.15
C THR A 111 1.62 2.81 -4.11
N VAL A 112 1.82 3.43 -2.96
CA VAL A 112 1.41 4.80 -2.63
C VAL A 112 2.59 5.54 -2.02
N ILE A 113 2.77 6.80 -2.39
CA ILE A 113 3.71 7.71 -1.72
C ILE A 113 2.89 8.65 -0.86
N LYS A 114 3.20 8.71 0.42
CA LYS A 114 2.58 9.65 1.36
C LYS A 114 3.56 10.77 1.66
N GLY A 115 3.03 11.95 1.94
CA GLY A 115 3.88 13.03 2.40
C GLY A 115 3.16 14.05 3.25
N ALA A 116 3.96 14.80 3.97
CA ALA A 116 3.51 15.88 4.82
C ALA A 116 4.38 17.11 4.62
N ALA A 117 3.73 18.27 4.50
CA ALA A 117 4.36 19.56 4.60
C ALA A 117 4.21 20.06 6.04
N LEU A 118 5.33 20.38 6.68
CA LEU A 118 5.37 21.05 7.99
C LEU A 118 5.76 22.51 7.76
N ASN A 119 4.97 23.46 8.23
CA ASN A 119 5.45 24.83 8.38
C ASN A 119 6.15 24.95 9.74
N PHE A 120 7.42 25.34 9.74
CA PHE A 120 8.23 25.38 10.95
C PHE A 120 7.83 26.49 11.94
N GLU A 121 7.28 27.60 11.45
CA GLU A 121 6.88 28.75 12.29
C GLU A 121 5.55 28.52 13.02
N THR A 122 4.58 27.92 12.33
CA THR A 122 3.20 27.73 12.81
C THR A 122 2.93 26.31 13.31
N GLU A 123 3.91 25.41 13.12
CA GLU A 123 3.79 23.96 13.28
C GLU A 123 2.65 23.27 12.51
N ARG A 124 2.00 23.98 11.58
CA ARG A 124 0.88 23.42 10.82
C ARG A 124 1.38 22.32 9.89
N ILE A 125 0.70 21.18 9.96
CA ILE A 125 0.99 20.01 9.12
C ILE A 125 -0.13 19.80 8.12
N LYS A 126 0.23 19.75 6.84
CA LYS A 126 -0.66 19.33 5.75
C LYS A 126 -0.19 17.99 5.21
N LYS A 127 -1.07 16.98 5.15
CA LYS A 127 -0.75 15.64 4.63
C LYS A 127 -1.48 15.37 3.33
N THR A 128 -0.85 14.62 2.44
CA THR A 128 -1.50 14.06 1.26
C THR A 128 -0.84 12.75 0.85
N LYS A 129 -1.43 12.06 -0.12
CA LYS A 129 -0.87 10.85 -0.71
C LYS A 129 -1.21 10.76 -2.19
N ILE A 130 -0.35 10.09 -2.94
CA ILE A 130 -0.50 9.88 -4.38
C ILE A 130 -0.11 8.45 -4.76
N PHE A 131 -0.49 7.99 -5.93
CA PHE A 131 -0.01 6.72 -6.46
C PHE A 131 1.46 6.81 -6.87
N ASN A 132 2.22 5.76 -6.55
CA ASN A 132 3.57 5.60 -7.07
C ASN A 132 3.50 5.17 -8.54
N LEU A 133 3.95 6.03 -9.46
CA LEU A 133 3.88 5.78 -10.90
C LEU A 133 4.79 4.62 -11.35
N GLN A 134 5.73 4.18 -10.51
CA GLN A 134 6.52 2.97 -10.76
C GLN A 134 5.66 1.71 -10.84
N ASN A 135 4.43 1.72 -10.31
CA ASN A 135 3.44 0.64 -10.51
C ASN A 135 3.21 0.31 -11.99
N ASN A 136 3.40 1.29 -12.88
CA ASN A 136 3.27 1.10 -14.33
C ASN A 136 4.37 0.19 -14.93
N MET A 137 5.40 -0.12 -14.14
CA MET A 137 6.53 -0.97 -14.52
C MET A 137 6.62 -2.25 -13.67
N GLY A 138 5.79 -2.37 -12.63
CA GLY A 138 5.80 -3.52 -11.73
C GLY A 138 4.98 -3.22 -10.47
N GLY A 139 4.04 -4.10 -10.15
CA GLY A 139 3.16 -3.96 -8.98
C GLY A 139 3.86 -4.25 -7.64
N ASP A 140 5.00 -4.94 -7.69
CA ASP A 140 5.80 -5.34 -6.54
C ASP A 140 7.27 -4.93 -6.72
N ILE A 141 8.06 -5.04 -5.63
CA ILE A 141 9.46 -4.63 -5.62
C ILE A 141 10.36 -5.55 -6.46
N ILE A 142 10.08 -6.86 -6.53
CA ILE A 142 10.90 -7.85 -7.24
C ILE A 142 10.84 -7.60 -8.75
N THR A 143 9.63 -7.37 -9.28
CA THR A 143 9.43 -6.99 -10.67
C THR A 143 10.19 -5.70 -11.00
N ARG A 144 10.17 -4.70 -10.10
CA ARG A 144 10.90 -3.43 -10.30
C ARG A 144 12.41 -3.61 -10.27
N ILE A 145 12.94 -4.47 -9.40
CA ILE A 145 14.37 -4.81 -9.36
C ILE A 145 14.78 -5.47 -10.68
N SER A 146 14.00 -6.45 -11.15
CA SER A 146 14.25 -7.12 -12.44
C SER A 146 14.25 -6.13 -13.60
N GLU A 147 13.23 -5.27 -13.70
CA GLU A 147 13.14 -4.23 -14.74
C GLU A 147 14.30 -3.22 -14.66
N ALA A 148 14.71 -2.86 -13.45
CA ALA A 148 15.86 -1.99 -13.22
C ALA A 148 17.16 -2.60 -13.75
N ILE A 149 17.40 -3.88 -13.47
CA ILE A 149 18.57 -4.63 -13.93
C ILE A 149 18.55 -4.79 -15.46
N ASN A 150 17.37 -4.96 -16.05
CA ASN A 150 17.15 -5.05 -17.49
C ASN A 150 17.15 -3.68 -18.20
N GLY A 151 17.95 -2.72 -17.72
CA GLY A 151 18.19 -1.44 -18.38
C GLY A 151 17.10 -0.37 -18.18
N LYS A 152 16.06 -0.62 -17.37
CA LYS A 152 14.97 0.35 -17.16
C LYS A 152 15.08 1.15 -15.86
N TYR A 153 16.22 1.08 -15.18
CA TYR A 153 16.49 1.79 -13.93
C TYR A 153 16.19 3.30 -14.02
N THR A 154 16.71 3.98 -15.05
CA THR A 154 16.49 5.44 -15.27
C THR A 154 15.00 5.78 -15.44
N ARG A 155 14.23 4.88 -16.10
CA ARG A 155 12.80 5.07 -16.29
C ARG A 155 12.04 4.94 -14.96
N LEU A 156 12.37 3.94 -14.14
CA LEU A 156 11.80 3.75 -12.80
C LEU A 156 12.08 4.96 -11.90
N ARG A 157 13.32 5.47 -11.90
CA ARG A 157 13.70 6.65 -11.12
C ARG A 157 12.94 7.90 -11.59
N ARG A 158 12.82 8.11 -12.90
CA ARG A 158 12.04 9.23 -13.46
C ARG A 158 10.56 9.17 -13.07
N LEU A 159 9.96 7.99 -13.03
CA LEU A 159 8.57 7.82 -12.58
C LEU A 159 8.41 8.18 -11.10
N LEU A 160 9.35 7.73 -10.24
CA LEU A 160 9.37 8.10 -8.83
C LEU A 160 9.49 9.62 -8.63
N GLN A 161 10.42 10.27 -9.34
CA GLN A 161 10.60 11.73 -9.28
C GLN A 161 9.33 12.48 -9.71
N LYS A 162 8.67 12.03 -10.80
CA LYS A 162 7.40 12.62 -11.24
C LYS A 162 6.31 12.49 -10.18
N SER A 163 6.21 11.33 -9.52
CA SER A 163 5.31 11.16 -8.39
C SER A 163 5.66 12.16 -7.26
N ILE A 164 6.91 12.23 -6.81
CA ILE A 164 7.29 13.14 -5.72
C ILE A 164 6.97 14.61 -6.06
N GLU A 165 7.20 15.06 -7.30
CA GLU A 165 6.84 16.42 -7.72
C GLU A 165 5.32 16.67 -7.76
N GLU A 166 4.52 15.65 -8.10
CA GLU A 166 3.08 15.72 -7.98
C GLU A 166 2.61 15.83 -6.52
N LEU A 167 3.18 15.01 -5.63
CA LEU A 167 2.91 15.08 -4.19
C LEU A 167 3.24 16.47 -3.62
N LYS A 168 4.43 16.99 -3.95
CA LYS A 168 4.87 18.35 -3.58
C LYS A 168 3.89 19.42 -4.05
N ARG A 169 3.41 19.32 -5.30
CA ARG A 169 2.41 20.23 -5.86
C ARG A 169 1.05 20.16 -5.14
N GLU A 170 0.61 19.00 -4.70
CA GLU A 170 -0.62 18.82 -3.91
C GLU A 170 -0.47 19.38 -2.48
N LEU A 171 0.71 19.20 -1.90
CA LEU A 171 1.08 19.81 -0.62
C LEU A 171 1.21 21.33 -0.71
N GLY A 172 1.56 21.86 -1.89
CA GLY A 172 1.86 23.28 -2.07
C GLY A 172 3.30 23.63 -1.67
N VAL A 173 4.20 22.64 -1.71
CA VAL A 173 5.62 22.78 -1.37
C VAL A 173 6.44 22.80 -2.65
N LYS A 174 7.17 23.89 -2.92
CA LYS A 174 8.06 23.99 -4.09
C LYS A 174 9.51 23.62 -3.73
N ASN A 175 10.07 24.35 -2.78
CA ASN A 175 11.44 24.24 -2.31
C ASN A 175 11.43 24.06 -0.78
N PRO A 176 11.32 22.83 -0.26
CA PRO A 176 11.37 22.62 1.18
C PRO A 176 12.76 22.96 1.71
N LEU A 177 12.85 23.50 2.93
CA LEU A 177 14.13 23.75 3.60
C LEU A 177 14.84 22.45 3.95
N PHE A 178 14.07 21.46 4.42
CA PHE A 178 14.58 20.16 4.82
C PHE A 178 13.60 19.06 4.43
N THR A 179 14.10 17.93 3.97
CA THR A 179 13.28 16.77 3.60
C THR A 179 13.69 15.52 4.36
N THR A 180 12.75 14.86 5.04
CA THR A 180 12.96 13.53 5.61
C THR A 180 12.35 12.48 4.70
N VAL A 181 13.06 11.38 4.48
CA VAL A 181 12.65 10.34 3.52
C VAL A 181 12.77 8.97 4.18
N VAL A 182 11.65 8.24 4.17
CA VAL A 182 11.53 6.86 4.63
C VAL A 182 10.96 5.99 3.52
N GLY A 183 11.19 4.69 3.61
CA GLY A 183 10.74 3.70 2.64
C GLY A 183 11.60 2.44 2.70
N ASN A 184 11.13 1.39 2.04
CA ASN A 184 11.91 0.16 1.90
C ASN A 184 13.21 0.38 1.09
N PRO A 185 14.20 -0.51 1.21
CA PRO A 185 15.53 -0.32 0.62
C PRO A 185 15.53 -0.12 -0.90
N VAL A 186 14.58 -0.76 -1.61
CA VAL A 186 14.44 -0.63 -3.07
C VAL A 186 13.98 0.79 -3.44
N MET A 187 12.95 1.30 -2.75
CA MET A 187 12.43 2.64 -2.98
C MET A 187 13.45 3.72 -2.64
N LEU A 188 14.18 3.56 -1.53
CA LEU A 188 15.25 4.47 -1.14
C LEU A 188 16.43 4.42 -2.13
N SER A 189 16.75 3.24 -2.68
CA SER A 189 17.80 3.11 -3.70
C SER A 189 17.44 3.89 -4.97
N PHE A 190 16.21 3.79 -5.46
CA PHE A 190 15.75 4.60 -6.59
C PHE A 190 15.80 6.10 -6.29
N TYR A 191 15.39 6.50 -5.08
CA TYR A 191 15.43 7.90 -4.65
C TYR A 191 16.87 8.46 -4.64
N LEU A 192 17.81 7.71 -4.03
CA LEU A 192 19.22 8.07 -3.87
C LEU A 192 20.07 7.84 -5.13
N ASN A 193 19.50 7.27 -6.19
CA ASN A 193 20.25 6.86 -7.38
C ASN A 193 21.32 5.78 -7.09
N LYS A 194 21.00 4.81 -6.22
CA LYS A 194 21.88 3.69 -5.87
C LYS A 194 21.49 2.39 -6.56
N SER A 195 22.46 1.50 -6.77
CA SER A 195 22.23 0.19 -7.39
C SER A 195 21.27 -0.67 -6.57
N VAL A 196 20.36 -1.36 -7.26
CA VAL A 196 19.47 -2.38 -6.66
C VAL A 196 19.94 -3.81 -6.96
N LYS A 197 21.13 -4.00 -7.57
CA LYS A 197 21.62 -5.33 -7.98
C LYS A 197 21.80 -6.28 -6.79
N GLY A 198 22.29 -5.79 -5.65
CA GLY A 198 22.46 -6.60 -4.43
C GLY A 198 21.14 -7.14 -3.88
N LEU A 199 20.05 -6.39 -4.06
CA LEU A 199 18.69 -6.79 -3.65
C LEU A 199 18.04 -7.83 -4.58
N ALA A 200 18.71 -8.22 -5.66
CA ALA A 200 18.17 -9.19 -6.63
C ALA A 200 18.58 -10.64 -6.37
N ARG A 201 19.58 -10.85 -5.51
CA ARG A 201 20.15 -12.17 -5.22
C ARG A 201 20.43 -12.26 -3.73
N PHE A 202 20.23 -13.44 -3.16
CA PHE A 202 20.62 -13.73 -1.78
C PHE A 202 22.13 -13.40 -1.61
N PRO A 203 22.54 -12.68 -0.54
CA PRO A 203 21.80 -12.39 0.70
C PRO A 203 20.97 -11.08 0.71
N PHE A 204 20.53 -10.59 -0.45
CA PHE A 204 19.65 -9.42 -0.62
C PHE A 204 20.24 -8.14 -0.01
N GLU A 205 21.47 -7.82 -0.40
CA GLU A 205 22.19 -6.68 0.17
C GLU A 205 21.73 -5.35 -0.40
N SER A 206 21.42 -4.42 0.49
CA SER A 206 21.09 -3.03 0.15
C SER A 206 22.36 -2.21 -0.03
N ALA A 207 22.38 -1.32 -1.02
CA ALA A 207 23.43 -0.31 -1.18
C ALA A 207 23.33 0.85 -0.15
N ILE A 208 22.32 0.79 0.71
CA ILE A 208 22.06 1.69 1.84
C ILE A 208 22.16 0.82 3.09
N ASP A 209 22.81 1.34 4.12
CA ASP A 209 22.88 0.72 5.44
C ASP A 209 22.56 1.79 6.47
N LYS A 210 23.49 2.74 6.63
CA LYS A 210 23.31 3.95 7.45
C LYS A 210 22.46 5.01 6.73
N GLY A 211 21.88 5.89 7.53
CA GLY A 211 21.17 7.08 7.10
C GLY A 211 22.08 8.01 6.31
N VAL A 212 21.49 8.69 5.32
CA VAL A 212 22.22 9.50 4.34
C VAL A 212 21.75 10.94 4.44
N PHE A 213 22.67 11.82 4.85
CA PHE A 213 22.46 13.26 4.81
C PHE A 213 22.98 13.82 3.48
N LEU A 214 22.13 14.52 2.74
CA LEU A 214 22.51 15.24 1.51
C LEU A 214 22.29 16.72 1.72
N LYS A 215 23.28 17.56 1.40
CA LYS A 215 23.27 19.00 1.72
C LYS A 215 22.48 19.85 0.71
N ASN A 216 22.42 19.45 -0.56
CA ASN A 216 21.86 20.27 -1.65
C ASN A 216 20.86 19.47 -2.52
N PRO A 217 19.55 19.73 -2.41
CA PRO A 217 18.88 20.33 -1.25
C PRO A 217 19.04 19.46 0.01
N ALA A 218 18.87 20.09 1.18
CA ALA A 218 19.06 19.45 2.48
C ALA A 218 18.00 18.37 2.72
N ARG A 219 18.46 17.14 2.98
CA ARG A 219 17.58 15.98 3.20
C ARG A 219 18.28 14.88 3.98
N PHE A 220 17.49 14.17 4.76
CA PHE A 220 17.89 12.95 5.44
C PHE A 220 17.07 11.77 4.95
N VAL A 221 17.76 10.76 4.44
CA VAL A 221 17.18 9.47 4.10
C VAL A 221 17.49 8.51 5.24
N PHE A 222 16.46 7.87 5.79
CA PHE A 222 16.61 6.98 6.94
C PHE A 222 17.52 5.78 6.63
N PRO A 223 18.19 5.22 7.66
CA PRO A 223 18.89 3.95 7.54
C PRO A 223 17.94 2.80 7.19
N VAL A 224 18.50 1.64 6.88
CA VAL A 224 17.75 0.39 6.65
C VAL A 224 18.24 -0.70 7.60
N ILE A 225 17.40 -1.68 7.89
CA ILE A 225 17.78 -2.79 8.79
C ILE A 225 18.51 -3.89 8.01
N GLY A 226 17.94 -4.32 6.88
CA GLY A 226 18.50 -5.40 6.07
C GLY A 226 17.45 -6.03 5.17
N GLY A 227 17.89 -6.74 4.13
CA GLY A 227 17.01 -7.34 3.12
C GLY A 227 16.06 -6.30 2.52
N PHE A 228 14.75 -6.52 2.72
CA PHE A 228 13.69 -5.61 2.27
C PHE A 228 13.11 -4.73 3.38
N VAL A 229 13.66 -4.77 4.60
CA VAL A 229 13.21 -3.99 5.76
C VAL A 229 13.96 -2.66 5.83
N GLY A 230 13.22 -1.56 5.64
CA GLY A 230 13.81 -0.24 5.41
C GLY A 230 13.57 0.80 6.50
N GLY A 231 13.78 2.06 6.10
CA GLY A 231 13.65 3.21 6.97
C GLY A 231 12.20 3.53 7.34
N ASP A 232 11.23 3.05 6.56
CA ASP A 232 9.80 3.06 6.89
C ASP A 232 9.51 2.27 8.16
N THR A 233 10.05 1.06 8.27
CA THR A 233 9.94 0.23 9.49
C THR A 233 10.58 0.92 10.70
N ILE A 234 11.80 1.45 10.54
CA ILE A 234 12.49 2.19 11.61
C ILE A 234 11.66 3.40 12.07
N ALA A 235 11.17 4.20 11.12
CA ALA A 235 10.32 5.35 11.40
C ALA A 235 9.00 4.96 12.09
N GLY A 236 8.42 3.82 11.72
CA GLY A 236 7.21 3.31 12.36
C GLY A 236 7.42 2.83 13.80
N ILE A 237 8.54 2.15 14.07
CA ILE A 237 8.95 1.78 15.43
C ILE A 237 9.19 3.02 16.28
N LEU A 238 9.90 4.02 15.74
CA LEU A 238 10.12 5.32 16.39
C LEU A 238 8.80 5.98 16.79
N ALA A 239 7.89 6.14 15.82
CA ALA A 239 6.62 6.83 16.02
C ALA A 239 5.68 6.12 16.99
N SER A 240 5.71 4.79 17.05
CA SER A 240 4.86 4.02 17.98
C SER A 240 5.39 3.96 19.40
N GLY A 241 6.68 4.30 19.60
CA GLY A 241 7.37 4.23 20.89
C GLY A 241 7.46 2.82 21.48
N VAL A 242 7.17 1.79 20.70
CA VAL A 242 7.13 0.39 21.19
C VAL A 242 8.49 -0.09 21.67
N TYR A 243 9.57 0.31 21.00
CA TYR A 243 10.95 -0.04 21.36
C TYR A 243 11.43 0.56 22.69
N LYS A 244 10.76 1.61 23.20
CA LYS A 244 11.12 2.24 24.47
C LYS A 244 10.67 1.43 25.68
N LYS A 245 9.76 0.46 25.47
CA LYS A 245 9.19 -0.35 26.55
C LYS A 245 10.11 -1.53 26.85
N LYS A 246 10.26 -1.90 28.13
CA LYS A 246 10.95 -3.13 28.56
C LYS A 246 10.09 -4.39 28.36
N LYS A 247 9.20 -4.40 27.37
CA LYS A 247 8.16 -5.41 27.18
C LYS A 247 8.33 -6.12 25.86
N THR A 248 8.16 -7.44 25.85
CA THR A 248 8.12 -8.24 24.62
C THR A 248 6.93 -7.80 23.77
N SER A 249 7.22 -7.27 22.59
CA SER A 249 6.21 -6.62 21.74
C SER A 249 6.42 -6.92 20.26
N LEU A 250 5.34 -6.85 19.50
CA LEU A 250 5.37 -6.88 18.04
C LEU A 250 5.11 -5.49 17.45
N TYR A 251 5.83 -5.16 16.39
CA TYR A 251 5.45 -4.12 15.44
C TYR A 251 5.21 -4.78 14.08
N ILE A 252 4.08 -4.46 13.45
CA ILE A 252 3.67 -5.06 12.18
C ILE A 252 3.23 -3.94 11.24
N ASP A 253 3.90 -3.81 10.10
CA ASP A 253 3.47 -2.94 8.99
C ASP A 253 2.85 -3.80 7.89
N LEU A 254 1.54 -3.68 7.71
CA LEU A 254 0.80 -4.43 6.70
C LEU A 254 0.65 -3.55 5.45
N GLY A 255 1.74 -3.53 4.67
CA GLY A 255 1.77 -3.05 3.29
C GLY A 255 2.00 -4.17 2.29
N THR A 256 2.54 -3.84 1.12
CA THR A 256 2.82 -4.79 0.04
C THR A 256 3.79 -5.92 0.46
N ASN A 257 4.77 -5.64 1.33
CA ASN A 257 5.79 -6.61 1.74
C ASN A 257 5.69 -7.04 3.21
N GLY A 258 4.58 -6.74 3.90
CA GLY A 258 4.31 -7.14 5.29
C GLY A 258 5.54 -7.22 6.20
N GLU A 259 5.95 -6.14 6.84
CA GLU A 259 7.08 -6.13 7.76
C GLU A 259 6.65 -6.56 9.17
N VAL A 260 7.36 -7.52 9.75
CA VAL A 260 7.12 -8.02 11.12
C VAL A 260 8.38 -7.80 11.92
N VAL A 261 8.24 -7.19 13.11
CA VAL A 261 9.34 -6.87 13.99
C VAL A 261 9.01 -7.35 15.40
N LEU A 262 9.86 -8.19 15.94
CA LEU A 262 9.86 -8.61 17.33
C LEU A 262 10.81 -7.73 18.13
N ILE A 263 10.34 -7.20 19.25
CA ILE A 263 11.11 -6.37 20.17
C ILE A 263 11.10 -7.08 21.50
N SER A 264 12.26 -7.54 21.94
CA SER A 264 12.43 -8.23 23.22
C SER A 264 13.77 -7.88 23.82
N ASN A 265 13.81 -7.60 25.13
CA ASN A 265 15.05 -7.27 25.85
C ASN A 265 15.89 -6.17 25.17
N ARG A 266 15.23 -5.14 24.62
CA ARG A 266 15.83 -4.04 23.83
C ARG A 266 16.53 -4.46 22.53
N LYS A 267 16.47 -5.73 22.14
CA LYS A 267 16.84 -6.20 20.80
C LYS A 267 15.64 -6.06 19.87
N ILE A 268 15.93 -5.71 18.62
CA ILE A 268 14.93 -5.56 17.57
C ILE A 268 15.27 -6.59 16.49
N THR A 269 14.36 -7.50 16.21
CA THR A 269 14.54 -8.48 15.15
C THR A 269 13.44 -8.30 14.12
N ALA A 270 13.83 -8.05 12.87
CA ALA A 270 12.91 -7.70 11.81
C ALA A 270 12.98 -8.70 10.66
N THR A 271 11.83 -8.91 10.03
CA THR A 271 11.71 -9.64 8.76
C THR A 271 10.68 -8.97 7.86
N SER A 272 10.78 -9.25 6.56
CA SER A 272 9.74 -8.95 5.57
C SER A 272 9.01 -10.24 5.20
N THR A 273 7.74 -10.13 4.80
CA THR A 273 6.91 -11.27 4.38
C THR A 273 6.32 -11.00 3.00
N ALA A 274 6.27 -12.00 2.12
CA ALA A 274 5.67 -11.84 0.79
C ALA A 274 4.13 -11.84 0.84
N ALA A 275 3.52 -11.00 1.69
CA ALA A 275 2.07 -10.91 1.85
C ALA A 275 1.36 -10.40 0.60
N GLY A 276 2.05 -9.59 -0.22
CA GLY A 276 1.48 -8.94 -1.39
C GLY A 276 0.45 -7.87 -1.01
N PRO A 277 -0.09 -7.12 -1.99
CA PRO A 277 -0.93 -5.96 -1.71
C PRO A 277 -2.40 -6.35 -1.45
N ALA A 278 -2.68 -7.61 -1.08
CA ALA A 278 -4.04 -8.09 -0.80
C ALA A 278 -4.67 -7.35 0.39
N PHE A 279 -3.87 -7.03 1.41
CA PHE A 279 -4.29 -6.17 2.53
C PHE A 279 -4.40 -4.69 2.15
N GLU A 280 -4.05 -4.28 0.93
CA GLU A 280 -4.38 -2.96 0.39
C GLU A 280 -5.65 -3.01 -0.49
N GLY A 281 -6.26 -4.20 -0.65
CA GLY A 281 -7.37 -4.44 -1.57
C GLY A 281 -6.95 -4.47 -3.04
N VAL A 282 -5.65 -4.48 -3.35
CA VAL A 282 -5.13 -4.47 -4.72
C VAL A 282 -5.00 -5.89 -5.24
N GLY A 283 -5.39 -6.10 -6.49
CA GLY A 283 -5.33 -7.42 -7.15
C GLY A 283 -6.49 -8.35 -6.79
N LEU A 284 -7.43 -7.91 -5.95
CA LEU A 284 -8.69 -8.61 -5.65
C LEU A 284 -9.81 -8.06 -6.54
N SER A 285 -10.67 -8.92 -7.07
CA SER A 285 -11.79 -8.52 -7.92
C SER A 285 -12.82 -7.67 -7.18
N CYS A 286 -12.97 -7.92 -5.87
CA CYS A 286 -13.86 -7.21 -4.97
C CYS A 286 -13.15 -6.14 -4.13
N GLY A 287 -11.83 -5.99 -4.25
CA GLY A 287 -11.02 -5.13 -3.40
C GLY A 287 -10.86 -3.71 -3.91
N CYS A 288 -10.60 -2.78 -2.99
CA CYS A 288 -10.23 -1.41 -3.29
C CYS A 288 -9.42 -0.79 -2.13
N LEU A 289 -8.75 0.33 -2.39
CA LEU A 289 -8.10 1.10 -1.33
C LEU A 289 -9.11 1.66 -0.32
N ALA A 290 -8.65 2.01 0.88
CA ALA A 290 -9.46 2.69 1.89
C ALA A 290 -9.81 4.15 1.50
N VAL A 291 -10.80 4.30 0.62
CA VAL A 291 -11.30 5.58 0.09
C VAL A 291 -12.82 5.70 0.28
N PRO A 292 -13.44 6.89 0.11
CA PRO A 292 -14.90 7.03 0.23
C PRO A 292 -15.65 6.03 -0.65
N GLY A 293 -16.61 5.32 -0.07
CA GLY A 293 -17.37 4.24 -0.70
C GLY A 293 -16.76 2.85 -0.53
N ALA A 294 -15.52 2.72 -0.04
CA ALA A 294 -14.98 1.41 0.32
C ALA A 294 -15.70 0.85 1.55
N ILE A 295 -16.13 -0.41 1.49
CA ILE A 295 -16.69 -1.13 2.63
C ILE A 295 -15.56 -1.42 3.62
N GLU A 296 -15.67 -0.85 4.82
CA GLU A 296 -14.64 -0.95 5.85
C GLU A 296 -15.05 -1.78 7.07
N ARG A 297 -16.36 -1.97 7.28
CA ARG A 297 -16.88 -2.84 8.34
C ARG A 297 -18.01 -3.69 7.80
N ILE A 298 -18.06 -4.93 8.26
CA ILE A 298 -19.15 -5.86 7.97
C ILE A 298 -19.58 -6.50 9.28
N LYS A 299 -20.89 -6.52 9.50
CA LYS A 299 -21.53 -7.23 10.60
C LYS A 299 -22.57 -8.17 10.03
N PHE A 300 -22.91 -9.20 10.79
CA PHE A 300 -24.01 -10.09 10.47
C PHE A 300 -25.09 -9.95 11.55
N ARG A 301 -26.30 -9.58 11.17
CA ARG A 301 -27.46 -9.45 12.08
C ARG A 301 -28.72 -9.88 11.35
N ASN A 302 -29.63 -10.57 12.05
CA ASN A 302 -30.95 -10.99 11.53
C ASN A 302 -30.89 -11.70 10.17
N GLY A 303 -29.90 -12.58 9.97
CA GLY A 303 -29.76 -13.31 8.70
C GLY A 303 -29.06 -12.54 7.57
N GLU A 304 -28.70 -11.26 7.77
CA GLU A 304 -28.16 -10.40 6.72
C GLU A 304 -26.79 -9.79 7.04
N PHE A 305 -26.04 -9.51 5.98
CA PHE A 305 -24.80 -8.74 6.05
C PHE A 305 -25.09 -7.23 6.04
N ILE A 306 -24.76 -6.57 7.15
CA ILE A 306 -24.80 -5.13 7.30
C ILE A 306 -23.40 -4.58 7.02
N VAL A 307 -23.29 -3.64 6.09
CA VAL A 307 -22.01 -3.02 5.69
C VAL A 307 -21.96 -1.56 6.09
N GLN A 308 -20.77 -1.08 6.41
CA GLN A 308 -20.48 0.33 6.57
C GLN A 308 -19.39 0.74 5.57
N THR A 309 -19.60 1.85 4.88
CA THR A 309 -18.65 2.41 3.92
C THR A 309 -18.00 3.68 4.46
N ILE A 310 -16.78 3.94 4.01
CA ILE A 310 -16.06 5.18 4.33
C ILE A 310 -16.86 6.38 3.78
N LYS A 311 -17.12 7.37 4.64
CA LYS A 311 -17.96 8.56 4.36
C LYS A 311 -19.39 8.26 3.91
N ASN A 312 -19.94 7.08 4.24
CA ASN A 312 -21.32 6.69 3.94
C ASN A 312 -21.69 6.84 2.44
N GLN A 313 -20.73 6.63 1.54
CA GLN A 313 -20.96 6.66 0.08
C GLN A 313 -21.39 5.28 -0.43
N PRO A 314 -22.00 5.18 -1.64
CA PRO A 314 -22.32 3.89 -2.25
C PRO A 314 -21.10 2.96 -2.34
N PRO A 315 -21.28 1.64 -2.14
CA PRO A 315 -20.18 0.69 -2.09
C PRO A 315 -19.49 0.56 -3.45
N ILE A 316 -18.15 0.68 -3.47
CA ILE A 316 -17.34 0.52 -4.69
C ILE A 316 -16.37 -0.67 -4.63
N GLY A 317 -16.23 -1.29 -3.45
CA GLY A 317 -15.30 -2.39 -3.19
C GLY A 317 -15.08 -2.58 -1.69
N LEU A 318 -14.30 -3.59 -1.33
CA LEU A 318 -13.88 -3.90 0.05
C LEU A 318 -12.46 -3.37 0.29
N CYS A 319 -12.26 -2.57 1.32
CA CYS A 319 -10.90 -2.28 1.79
C CYS A 319 -10.42 -3.37 2.74
N ALA A 320 -9.15 -3.30 3.14
CA ALA A 320 -8.49 -4.22 4.05
C ALA A 320 -9.35 -4.65 5.25
N SER A 321 -9.90 -3.68 5.98
CA SER A 321 -10.73 -3.92 7.16
C SER A 321 -12.03 -4.66 6.82
N GLY A 322 -12.65 -4.33 5.68
CA GLY A 322 -13.85 -5.01 5.20
C GLY A 322 -13.55 -6.46 4.77
N LEU A 323 -12.39 -6.70 4.15
CA LEU A 323 -11.94 -8.05 3.76
C LEU A 323 -11.71 -8.93 5.00
N ILE A 324 -11.07 -8.39 6.04
CA ILE A 324 -10.85 -9.09 7.32
C ILE A 324 -12.17 -9.42 8.02
N ASP A 325 -13.07 -8.44 8.13
CA ASP A 325 -14.41 -8.67 8.71
C ASP A 325 -15.17 -9.75 7.90
N LEU A 326 -15.10 -9.70 6.57
CA LEU A 326 -15.75 -10.68 5.70
C LEU A 326 -15.21 -12.10 5.94
N LEU A 327 -13.89 -12.28 5.90
CA LEU A 327 -13.25 -13.59 6.10
C LEU A 327 -13.64 -14.18 7.45
N SER A 328 -13.52 -13.40 8.52
CA SER A 328 -13.87 -13.81 9.88
C SER A 328 -15.33 -14.25 10.00
N LEU A 329 -16.26 -13.49 9.39
CA LEU A 329 -17.68 -13.83 9.38
C LEU A 329 -17.97 -15.08 8.55
N LEU A 330 -17.34 -15.23 7.38
CA LEU A 330 -17.54 -16.41 6.53
C LEU A 330 -17.03 -17.69 7.21
N LEU A 331 -15.89 -17.64 7.92
CA LEU A 331 -15.36 -18.75 8.72
C LEU A 331 -16.31 -19.11 9.86
N THR A 332 -16.74 -18.10 10.63
CA THR A 332 -17.64 -18.31 11.79
C THR A 332 -18.98 -18.92 11.36
N ARG A 333 -19.44 -18.61 10.15
CA ARG A 333 -20.68 -19.12 9.56
C ARG A 333 -20.49 -20.40 8.75
N LYS A 334 -19.28 -20.98 8.73
CA LYS A 334 -18.93 -22.17 7.92
C LYS A 334 -19.21 -22.01 6.42
N ALA A 335 -19.34 -20.78 5.93
CA ALA A 335 -19.47 -20.46 4.52
C ALA A 335 -18.11 -20.47 3.80
N LEU A 336 -17.03 -20.32 4.58
CA LEU A 336 -15.64 -20.51 4.18
C LEU A 336 -15.05 -21.62 5.05
N GLN A 337 -14.39 -22.60 4.43
CA GLN A 337 -13.64 -23.63 5.15
C GLN A 337 -12.27 -23.10 5.58
N THR A 338 -11.69 -23.67 6.65
CA THR A 338 -10.38 -23.24 7.18
C THR A 338 -9.25 -23.42 6.17
N ASN A 339 -9.33 -24.39 5.27
CA ASN A 339 -8.40 -24.55 4.14
C ASN A 339 -8.57 -23.50 3.01
N GLY A 340 -9.40 -22.47 3.22
CA GLY A 340 -9.66 -21.41 2.27
C GLY A 340 -10.64 -21.79 1.14
N ARG A 341 -11.29 -22.95 1.17
CA ARG A 341 -12.30 -23.33 0.17
C ARG A 341 -13.61 -22.59 0.41
N LEU A 342 -14.09 -21.92 -0.62
CA LEU A 342 -15.36 -21.20 -0.69
C LEU A 342 -16.34 -21.99 -1.57
N PRO A 343 -17.26 -22.80 -1.00
CA PRO A 343 -18.10 -23.71 -1.78
C PRO A 343 -19.07 -23.00 -2.73
N LYS A 344 -19.49 -21.78 -2.40
CA LYS A 344 -20.38 -20.95 -3.20
C LYS A 344 -19.86 -19.52 -3.25
N THR A 345 -19.92 -18.90 -4.43
CA THR A 345 -19.63 -17.49 -4.60
C THR A 345 -20.51 -16.64 -3.69
N ILE A 346 -19.91 -15.68 -2.98
CA ILE A 346 -20.64 -14.77 -2.10
C ILE A 346 -20.93 -13.48 -2.86
N ARG A 347 -22.19 -13.01 -2.79
CA ARG A 347 -22.58 -11.69 -3.27
C ARG A 347 -22.81 -10.77 -2.08
N LEU A 348 -22.20 -9.59 -2.11
CA LEU A 348 -22.34 -8.59 -1.05
C LEU A 348 -22.51 -7.21 -1.69
N LYS A 349 -23.71 -6.64 -1.60
CA LYS A 349 -24.02 -5.28 -2.08
C LYS A 349 -23.53 -5.02 -3.53
N GLY A 350 -23.75 -5.98 -4.42
CA GLY A 350 -23.34 -5.90 -5.84
C GLY A 350 -21.89 -6.30 -6.11
N LEU A 351 -21.08 -6.59 -5.09
CA LEU A 351 -19.75 -7.17 -5.23
C LEU A 351 -19.85 -8.70 -5.26
N THR A 352 -18.99 -9.31 -6.06
CA THR A 352 -18.84 -10.77 -6.15
C THR A 352 -17.51 -11.16 -5.53
N ILE A 353 -17.54 -12.05 -4.54
CA ILE A 353 -16.34 -12.56 -3.87
C ILE A 353 -16.08 -13.97 -4.35
N THR A 354 -14.90 -14.17 -4.94
CA THR A 354 -14.53 -15.40 -5.63
C THR A 354 -13.56 -16.26 -4.82
N GLN A 355 -13.43 -17.54 -5.19
CA GLN A 355 -12.40 -18.42 -4.63
C GLN A 355 -10.98 -17.87 -4.86
N ALA A 356 -10.74 -17.18 -5.99
CA ALA A 356 -9.45 -16.59 -6.29
C ALA A 356 -9.10 -15.42 -5.35
N ASP A 357 -10.09 -14.61 -4.97
CA ASP A 357 -9.91 -13.55 -3.98
C ASP A 357 -9.55 -14.13 -2.61
N ILE A 358 -10.26 -15.18 -2.20
CA ILE A 358 -9.99 -15.89 -0.93
C ILE A 358 -8.58 -16.48 -0.93
N ARG A 359 -8.13 -17.11 -2.03
CA ARG A 359 -6.78 -17.68 -2.11
C ARG A 359 -5.69 -16.63 -1.95
N LYS A 360 -5.86 -15.45 -2.56
CA LYS A 360 -4.89 -14.35 -2.42
C LYS A 360 -4.81 -13.83 -0.99
N LEU A 361 -5.97 -13.66 -0.33
CA LEU A 361 -6.00 -13.26 1.07
C LEU A 361 -5.41 -14.33 1.99
N GLN A 362 -5.70 -15.60 1.73
CA GLN A 362 -5.16 -16.73 2.48
C GLN A 362 -3.63 -16.76 2.43
N LEU A 363 -3.03 -16.56 1.25
CA LEU A 363 -1.57 -16.46 1.10
C LEU A 363 -1.01 -15.27 1.89
N ALA A 364 -1.70 -14.13 1.87
CA ALA A 364 -1.27 -12.94 2.60
C ALA A 364 -1.31 -13.15 4.13
N VAL A 365 -2.39 -13.78 4.64
CA VAL A 365 -2.51 -14.16 6.06
C VAL A 365 -1.39 -15.13 6.44
N ALA A 366 -1.18 -16.18 5.64
CA ALA A 366 -0.17 -17.19 5.89
C ALA A 366 1.25 -16.59 5.93
N ALA A 367 1.56 -15.66 5.03
CA ALA A 367 2.87 -14.99 4.99
C ALA A 367 3.16 -14.22 6.28
N VAL A 368 2.19 -13.41 6.75
CA VAL A 368 2.34 -12.62 7.99
C VAL A 368 2.39 -13.51 9.22
N HIS A 369 1.47 -14.49 9.32
CA HIS A 369 1.47 -15.49 10.38
C HIS A 369 2.83 -16.17 10.47
N THR A 370 3.35 -16.65 9.35
CA THR A 370 4.66 -17.33 9.28
C THR A 370 5.78 -16.43 9.79
N GLY A 371 5.78 -15.15 9.41
CA GLY A 371 6.75 -14.18 9.92
C GLY A 371 6.68 -14.03 11.43
N ILE A 372 5.48 -13.90 12.00
CA ILE A 372 5.30 -13.80 13.45
C ILE A 372 5.74 -15.09 14.15
N GLN A 373 5.20 -16.24 13.73
CA GLN A 373 5.48 -17.52 14.38
C GLN A 373 6.96 -17.91 14.28
N SER A 374 7.61 -17.62 13.16
CA SER A 374 9.04 -17.91 12.98
C SER A 374 9.90 -17.05 13.90
N LEU A 375 9.62 -15.75 14.03
CA LEU A 375 10.33 -14.90 14.98
C LEU A 375 10.07 -15.34 16.43
N LEU A 376 8.85 -15.69 16.79
CA LEU A 376 8.55 -16.20 18.13
C LEU A 376 9.31 -17.49 18.43
N SER A 377 9.32 -18.43 17.48
CA SER A 377 10.02 -19.72 17.63
C SER A 377 11.53 -19.57 17.73
N GLU A 378 12.12 -18.66 16.94
CA GLU A 378 13.58 -18.38 16.96
C GLU A 378 14.06 -17.91 18.33
N PHE A 379 13.23 -17.18 19.07
CA PHE A 379 13.56 -16.66 20.39
C PHE A 379 12.88 -17.42 21.54
N SER A 380 12.25 -18.57 21.26
CA SER A 380 11.50 -19.38 22.23
C SER A 380 10.48 -18.56 23.04
N ILE A 381 9.77 -17.65 22.37
CA ILE A 381 8.75 -16.79 22.98
C ILE A 381 7.36 -17.35 22.65
N GLU A 382 6.56 -17.59 23.67
CA GLU A 382 5.15 -17.97 23.50
C GLU A 382 4.28 -16.74 23.23
N ALA A 383 3.18 -16.88 22.47
CA ALA A 383 2.33 -15.73 22.18
C ALA A 383 1.69 -15.10 23.44
N GLY A 384 1.54 -15.85 24.53
CA GLY A 384 1.05 -15.34 25.82
C GLY A 384 2.03 -14.36 26.50
N GLU A 385 3.30 -14.39 26.11
CA GLU A 385 4.33 -13.47 26.60
C GLU A 385 4.32 -12.12 25.85
N LEU A 386 3.57 -12.03 24.74
CA LEU A 386 3.42 -10.79 23.99
C LEU A 386 2.55 -9.80 24.76
N GLU A 387 3.19 -8.81 25.35
CA GLU A 387 2.55 -7.72 26.08
C GLU A 387 1.78 -6.78 25.15
N GLU A 388 2.30 -6.57 23.94
CA GLU A 388 1.71 -5.63 23.00
C GLU A 388 2.01 -5.99 21.54
N ALA A 389 1.04 -5.78 20.65
CA ALA A 389 1.26 -5.68 19.22
C ALA A 389 0.77 -4.33 18.68
N VAL A 390 1.64 -3.67 17.91
CA VAL A 390 1.33 -2.42 17.19
C VAL A 390 1.22 -2.73 15.71
N ILE A 391 0.06 -2.41 15.14
CA ILE A 391 -0.22 -2.67 13.74
C ILE A 391 -0.37 -1.34 13.01
N THR A 392 0.26 -1.21 11.85
CA THR A 392 0.05 -0.13 10.90
C THR A 392 -0.18 -0.66 9.49
N GLY A 393 -0.52 0.22 8.57
CA GLY A 393 -0.87 -0.14 7.18
C GLY A 393 -2.08 0.63 6.65
N GLU A 394 -2.41 0.41 5.38
CA GLU A 394 -3.49 1.09 4.64
C GLU A 394 -4.88 0.46 4.88
N PHE A 395 -5.27 0.37 6.15
CA PHE A 395 -6.60 -0.11 6.56
C PHE A 395 -7.70 0.97 6.52
N GLY A 396 -8.95 0.52 6.65
CA GLY A 396 -10.10 1.37 6.94
C GLY A 396 -9.95 2.14 8.25
N THR A 397 -10.95 2.92 8.67
CA THR A 397 -10.89 3.76 9.88
C THR A 397 -10.65 2.95 11.16
N LYS A 398 -11.05 1.68 11.17
CA LYS A 398 -10.88 0.74 12.29
C LYS A 398 -10.43 -0.63 11.78
N VAL A 399 -9.76 -1.39 12.63
CA VAL A 399 -9.38 -2.78 12.40
C VAL A 399 -10.03 -3.64 13.47
N ASN A 400 -10.53 -4.81 13.09
CA ASN A 400 -11.16 -5.76 14.00
C ASN A 400 -10.11 -6.78 14.48
N ILE A 401 -9.61 -6.58 15.70
CA ILE A 401 -8.54 -7.43 16.27
C ILE A 401 -9.01 -8.88 16.42
N THR A 402 -10.22 -9.10 16.92
CA THR A 402 -10.78 -10.46 17.04
C THR A 402 -10.89 -11.14 15.68
N ALA A 403 -11.21 -10.39 14.62
CA ALA A 403 -11.22 -10.94 13.27
C ALA A 403 -9.81 -11.30 12.78
N LEU A 404 -8.79 -10.47 13.06
CA LEU A 404 -7.40 -10.79 12.73
C LEU A 404 -6.92 -12.08 13.42
N GLN A 405 -7.29 -12.26 14.69
CA GLN A 405 -6.98 -13.49 15.42
C GLN A 405 -7.77 -14.69 14.89
N ARG A 406 -9.05 -14.50 14.58
CA ARG A 406 -9.91 -15.58 14.08
C ARG A 406 -9.48 -16.12 12.72
N ILE A 407 -9.00 -15.26 11.83
CA ILE A 407 -8.48 -15.69 10.52
C ILE A 407 -7.07 -16.28 10.61
N GLY A 408 -6.44 -16.25 11.79
CA GLY A 408 -5.09 -16.76 12.01
C GLY A 408 -3.96 -15.79 11.64
N LEU A 409 -4.23 -14.49 11.43
CA LEU A 409 -3.17 -13.52 11.13
C LEU A 409 -2.36 -13.19 12.38
N LEU A 410 -3.04 -12.99 13.51
CA LEU A 410 -2.41 -12.73 14.81
C LEU A 410 -2.67 -13.90 15.75
N PRO A 411 -1.75 -14.19 16.69
CA PRO A 411 -2.02 -15.15 17.74
C PRO A 411 -3.03 -14.61 18.76
N THR A 412 -3.73 -15.52 19.45
CA THR A 412 -4.77 -15.18 20.43
C THR A 412 -4.22 -14.71 21.77
N GLY A 413 -2.99 -15.06 22.14
CA GLY A 413 -2.39 -14.78 23.46
C GLY A 413 -1.92 -13.34 23.72
N ILE A 414 -1.96 -12.44 22.74
CA ILE A 414 -1.43 -11.08 22.88
C ILE A 414 -2.27 -10.26 23.86
N LYS A 415 -1.64 -9.71 24.91
CA LYS A 415 -2.33 -8.97 25.98
C LYS A 415 -2.98 -7.67 25.49
N LYS A 416 -2.32 -6.96 24.56
CA LYS A 416 -2.82 -5.70 24.01
C LYS A 416 -2.50 -5.58 22.53
N VAL A 417 -3.52 -5.30 21.70
CA VAL A 417 -3.31 -4.98 20.29
C VAL A 417 -3.84 -3.59 20.00
N ARG A 418 -3.01 -2.76 19.36
CA ARG A 418 -3.40 -1.42 18.91
C ARG A 418 -3.11 -1.25 17.43
N PHE A 419 -4.00 -0.51 16.78
CA PHE A 419 -3.84 -0.12 15.39
C PHE A 419 -3.59 1.38 15.31
N GLU A 420 -2.50 1.78 14.64
CA GLU A 420 -2.14 3.17 14.45
C GLU A 420 -1.85 3.44 12.98
N LYS A 421 -2.53 4.42 12.40
CA LYS A 421 -2.34 4.79 10.99
C LYS A 421 -1.06 5.58 10.78
N ASP A 422 -0.48 5.36 9.60
CA ASP A 422 0.59 6.17 9.01
C ASP A 422 1.81 6.32 9.94
N LEU A 423 2.19 5.27 10.67
CA LEU A 423 3.33 5.31 11.58
C LEU A 423 4.65 5.67 10.87
N PRO A 424 4.99 5.11 9.68
CA PRO A 424 6.19 5.52 8.95
C PRO A 424 6.22 7.03 8.66
N LEU A 425 5.12 7.58 8.11
CA LEU A 425 5.02 9.03 7.85
C LEU A 425 5.07 9.86 9.14
N LYS A 426 4.46 9.39 10.24
CA LYS A 426 4.57 10.07 11.55
C LYS A 426 6.02 10.12 12.01
N GLY A 427 6.79 9.04 11.85
CA GLY A 427 8.21 9.01 12.20
C GLY A 427 9.04 9.96 11.34
N ALA A 428 8.76 10.01 10.03
CA ALA A 428 9.37 10.98 9.13
C ALA A 428 9.05 12.44 9.52
N ILE A 429 7.82 12.73 9.95
CA ILE A 429 7.44 14.05 10.47
C ILE A 429 8.16 14.38 11.76
N SER A 430 8.29 13.42 12.70
CA SER A 430 9.04 13.64 13.94
C SER A 430 10.48 14.04 13.66
N ALA A 431 11.12 13.43 12.65
CA ALA A 431 12.47 13.78 12.22
C ALA A 431 12.59 15.15 11.53
N LEU A 432 11.49 15.81 11.17
CA LEU A 432 11.53 17.21 10.77
C LEU A 432 11.56 18.15 11.98
N LYS A 433 11.01 17.72 13.12
CA LYS A 433 10.82 18.57 14.30
C LYS A 433 11.99 18.51 15.29
N ASP A 434 12.73 17.39 15.29
CA ASP A 434 13.74 17.10 16.30
C ASP A 434 14.92 16.36 15.65
N ASP A 435 16.09 17.00 15.66
CA ASP A 435 17.32 16.42 15.12
C ASP A 435 17.77 15.17 15.89
N GLY A 436 17.38 15.03 17.16
CA GLY A 436 17.62 13.85 17.97
C GLY A 436 16.96 12.59 17.41
N VAL A 437 15.89 12.73 16.60
CA VAL A 437 15.22 11.59 15.96
C VAL A 437 16.12 10.94 14.91
N LEU A 438 17.00 11.70 14.24
CA LEU A 438 17.95 11.13 13.27
C LEU A 438 18.93 10.18 13.97
N ALA A 439 19.46 10.59 15.13
CA ALA A 439 20.34 9.76 15.96
C ALA A 439 19.58 8.54 16.52
N GLN A 440 18.32 8.70 16.93
CA GLN A 440 17.49 7.57 17.38
C GLN A 440 17.22 6.56 16.25
N ALA A 441 17.08 7.00 15.01
CA ALA A 441 16.93 6.11 13.86
C ALA A 441 18.17 5.23 13.65
N GLU A 442 19.37 5.82 13.78
CA GLU A 442 20.63 5.06 13.73
C GLU A 442 20.77 4.09 14.91
N GLU A 443 20.34 4.49 16.11
CA GLU A 443 20.40 3.62 17.28
C GLU A 443 19.46 2.42 17.13
N ILE A 444 18.23 2.63 16.64
CA ILE A 444 17.32 1.52 16.30
C ILE A 444 17.94 0.62 15.25
N ARG A 445 18.55 1.18 14.18
CA ARG A 445 19.26 0.39 13.18
C ARG A 445 20.33 -0.48 13.83
N ARG A 446 21.15 0.08 14.73
CA ARG A 446 22.23 -0.63 15.45
C ARG A 446 21.71 -1.75 16.37
N MET A 447 20.56 -1.55 17.00
CA MET A 447 19.89 -2.57 17.82
C MET A 447 19.13 -3.62 16.99
N SER A 448 19.00 -3.39 15.68
CA SER A 448 18.20 -4.21 14.79
C SER A 448 19.02 -5.31 14.12
N THR A 449 18.41 -6.48 13.96
CA THR A 449 18.92 -7.59 13.15
C THR A 449 17.85 -8.02 12.16
N HIS A 450 18.25 -8.26 10.91
CA HIS A 450 17.37 -8.81 9.89
C HIS A 450 17.47 -10.34 9.87
N ILE A 451 16.32 -11.03 9.84
CA ILE A 451 16.26 -12.48 9.58
C ILE A 451 15.56 -12.69 8.23
N ASP A 452 16.21 -13.43 7.34
CA ASP A 452 15.56 -13.93 6.13
C ASP A 452 14.79 -15.22 6.48
N LEU A 453 13.46 -15.14 6.49
CA LEU A 453 12.60 -16.28 6.82
C LEU A 453 12.89 -17.53 5.99
N ALA A 454 13.29 -17.37 4.72
CA ALA A 454 13.56 -18.51 3.84
C ALA A 454 14.78 -19.34 4.30
N THR A 455 15.64 -18.77 5.16
CA THR A 455 16.81 -19.46 5.73
C THR A 455 16.48 -20.27 6.98
N LEU A 456 15.28 -20.11 7.56
CA LEU A 456 14.91 -20.80 8.80
C LEU A 456 14.51 -22.27 8.53
N PRO A 457 15.01 -23.25 9.32
CA PRO A 457 14.83 -24.68 9.05
C PRO A 457 13.38 -25.17 8.89
N ASN A 458 12.41 -24.47 9.48
CA ASN A 458 11.00 -24.86 9.49
C ASN A 458 10.08 -23.94 8.69
N PHE A 459 10.61 -22.97 7.95
CA PHE A 459 9.80 -21.94 7.28
C PHE A 459 8.69 -22.53 6.39
N GLN A 460 9.01 -23.52 5.56
CA GLN A 460 8.03 -24.12 4.65
C GLN A 460 6.90 -24.83 5.41
N LYS A 461 7.24 -25.57 6.48
CA LYS A 461 6.27 -26.27 7.33
C LYS A 461 5.34 -25.27 8.04
N VAL A 462 5.93 -24.20 8.60
CA VAL A 462 5.16 -23.12 9.23
C VAL A 462 4.22 -22.46 8.22
N PHE A 463 4.72 -22.13 7.02
CA PHE A 463 3.91 -21.52 5.97
C PHE A 463 2.74 -22.39 5.52
N VAL A 464 2.97 -23.69 5.29
CA VAL A 464 1.91 -24.63 4.91
C VAL A 464 0.86 -24.75 6.01
N ASN A 465 1.26 -24.78 7.27
CA ASN A 465 0.32 -24.79 8.40
C ASN A 465 -0.47 -23.49 8.49
N ALA A 466 0.19 -22.34 8.29
CA ALA A 466 -0.41 -21.02 8.32
C ALA A 466 -1.40 -20.75 7.17
N LEU A 467 -1.46 -21.62 6.15
CA LEU A 467 -2.54 -21.58 5.14
C LEU A 467 -3.91 -21.93 5.75
N LYS A 468 -3.96 -22.63 6.89
CA LYS A 468 -5.23 -22.85 7.59
C LYS A 468 -5.66 -21.54 8.26
N LEU A 469 -6.82 -21.04 7.85
CA LEU A 469 -7.46 -19.85 8.41
C LEU A 469 -8.15 -20.21 9.72
N GLU A 470 -7.37 -20.29 10.80
CA GLU A 470 -7.85 -20.62 12.14
C GLU A 470 -7.02 -19.92 13.23
N PRO A 471 -7.58 -19.72 14.44
CA PRO A 471 -6.83 -19.18 15.56
C PRO A 471 -5.62 -20.04 15.92
N TRP A 472 -4.55 -19.40 16.38
CA TRP A 472 -3.33 -20.05 16.87
C TRP A 472 -2.78 -19.32 18.10
N ASN A 473 -1.90 -19.99 18.83
CA ASN A 473 -1.22 -19.45 20.01
C ASN A 473 0.24 -19.90 20.04
#